data_AF-Q5XF14-F1
#
_entry.id   AF-Q5XF14-F1
#
_cell.length_a   1.000
_cell.length_b   1.000
_cell.length_c   1.000
_cell.angle_alpha   90.00
_cell.angle_beta   90.00
_cell.angle_gamma   90.00
#
_symmetry.space_group_name_H-M   'P 1'
#
loop_
_entity.id
_entity.type
_entity.pdbx_description
1 polymer ?
#
loop_
_entity_poly.entity_id
_entity_poly.type
_entity_poly.pdbx_seq_one_letter_code
_entity_poly.pdbx_strand_id
1 'polypeptide(L)'
;MEDESSELVNTNEGSLSNLVNEETVEGFWVKYPYLKELVEIIVAQGLISEEVAFERVKLIGDDKAKELNDGWKALCLKEQDLGNQMLELLLASSSTTKP
;
A
#
# COMPACT_ATOMS: atom_id res chain seq x y z
N MET A 1 -18.27 -38.13 48.68
CA MET A 1 -18.98 -36.85 48.51
C MET A 1 -18.24 -35.86 49.36
N GLU A 2 -17.68 -34.85 48.71
CA GLU A 2 -17.41 -33.50 49.20
C GLU A 2 -16.73 -32.78 48.02
N ASP A 3 -17.58 -32.21 47.17
CA ASP A 3 -17.21 -31.15 46.25
C ASP A 3 -16.88 -29.91 47.09
N GLU A 4 -15.66 -29.39 46.97
CA GLU A 4 -15.39 -27.99 47.31
C GLU A 4 -14.80 -27.28 46.08
N SER A 5 -15.69 -26.49 45.48
CA SER A 5 -15.43 -25.48 44.47
C SER A 5 -14.35 -24.52 44.94
N SER A 6 -13.31 -24.33 44.14
CA SER A 6 -12.46 -23.14 44.23
C SER A 6 -12.72 -22.25 43.03
N GLU A 7 -13.70 -21.35 43.20
CA GLU A 7 -13.79 -20.10 42.45
C GLU A 7 -12.45 -19.35 42.54
N LEU A 8 -11.75 -19.23 41.42
CA LEU A 8 -10.70 -18.22 41.27
C LEU A 8 -11.30 -17.03 40.52
N VAL A 9 -11.96 -16.17 41.30
CA VAL A 9 -12.37 -14.82 40.90
C VAL A 9 -11.12 -13.94 40.76
N ASN A 10 -10.74 -13.73 39.50
CA ASN A 10 -10.67 -12.44 38.81
C ASN A 10 -9.60 -11.37 39.19
N THR A 11 -9.07 -10.78 38.11
CA THR A 11 -8.63 -9.37 37.94
C THR A 11 -7.27 -8.91 38.49
N ASN A 12 -6.28 -9.00 37.61
CA ASN A 12 -5.27 -7.97 37.34
C ASN A 12 -4.64 -8.29 35.97
N GLU A 13 -5.33 -8.05 34.85
CA GLU A 13 -5.44 -6.70 34.24
C GLU A 13 -4.21 -5.81 34.50
N GLY A 14 -3.02 -6.40 34.43
CA GLY A 14 -1.77 -5.70 34.17
C GLY A 14 -1.76 -5.27 32.71
N SER A 15 -2.49 -4.20 32.43
CA SER A 15 -2.57 -3.49 31.16
C SER A 15 -1.17 -3.33 30.56
N LEU A 16 -0.83 -4.18 29.59
CA LEU A 16 0.22 -3.92 28.62
C LEU A 16 -0.32 -2.91 27.60
N SER A 17 -0.73 -1.74 28.08
CA SER A 17 -1.02 -0.57 27.25
C SER A 17 0.30 0.08 26.81
N ASN A 18 1.13 -0.72 26.14
CA ASN A 18 2.25 -0.24 25.34
C ASN A 18 2.00 -0.64 23.89
N LEU A 19 1.23 0.22 23.21
CA LEU A 19 1.53 0.67 21.86
C LEU A 19 1.73 -0.42 20.79
N VAL A 20 0.81 -1.37 20.68
CA VAL A 20 0.52 -1.93 19.36
C VAL A 20 -0.45 -0.94 18.72
N ASN A 21 0.09 0.05 18.02
CA ASN A 21 -0.64 0.68 16.94
C ASN A 21 -0.94 -0.46 15.96
N GLU A 22 -2.08 -1.11 16.15
CA GLU A 22 -2.62 -2.07 15.19
C GLU A 22 -3.00 -1.20 13.98
N GLU A 23 -2.01 -0.88 13.15
CA GLU A 23 -2.22 -0.15 11.91
C GLU A 23 -3.18 -1.01 11.10
N THR A 24 -4.42 -0.54 11.03
CA THR A 24 -5.43 -1.22 10.24
C THR A 24 -4.92 -1.27 8.80
N VAL A 25 -5.26 -2.34 8.07
CA VAL A 25 -4.89 -2.48 6.66
C VAL A 25 -5.30 -1.22 5.88
N GLU A 26 -6.45 -0.63 6.24
CA GLU A 26 -6.91 0.64 5.69
C GLU A 26 -5.96 1.81 6.00
N GLY A 27 -5.46 1.93 7.23
CA GLY A 27 -4.49 2.95 7.63
C GLY A 27 -3.17 2.85 6.85
N PHE A 28 -2.67 1.63 6.64
CA PHE A 28 -1.45 1.40 5.84
C PHE A 28 -1.61 1.92 4.40
N TRP A 29 -2.76 1.66 3.77
CA TRP A 29 -3.01 2.11 2.40
C TRP A 29 -3.28 3.60 2.28
N VAL A 30 -3.85 4.22 3.32
CA VAL A 30 -3.95 5.68 3.40
C VAL A 30 -2.56 6.31 3.48
N LYS A 31 -1.61 5.66 4.19
CA LYS A 31 -0.22 6.11 4.30
C LYS A 31 0.57 5.91 3.01
N TYR A 32 0.33 4.81 2.29
CA TYR A 32 1.07 4.42 1.08
C TYR A 32 0.16 4.19 -0.15
N PRO A 33 -0.50 5.24 -0.67
CA PRO A 33 -1.47 5.10 -1.75
C PRO A 33 -0.85 4.66 -3.07
N TYR A 34 0.38 5.10 -3.38
CA TYR A 34 1.08 4.72 -4.62
C TYR A 34 1.56 3.27 -4.56
N LEU A 35 1.92 2.78 -3.37
CA LEU A 35 2.20 1.37 -3.20
C LEU A 35 0.94 0.51 -3.41
N LYS A 36 -0.22 0.96 -2.93
CA LYS A 36 -1.50 0.28 -3.19
C LYS A 36 -1.75 0.13 -4.69
N GLU A 37 -1.64 1.23 -5.42
CA GLU A 37 -1.83 1.25 -6.88
C GLU A 37 -0.87 0.28 -7.58
N LEU A 38 0.42 0.28 -7.21
CA LEU A 38 1.40 -0.66 -7.75
C LEU A 38 0.99 -2.12 -7.51
N VAL A 39 0.52 -2.44 -6.31
CA VAL A 39 0.07 -3.79 -5.95
C VAL A 39 -1.14 -4.19 -6.77
N GLU A 40 -2.12 -3.29 -6.92
CA GLU A 40 -3.31 -3.50 -7.75
C GLU A 40 -2.94 -3.75 -9.22
N ILE A 41 -1.94 -3.05 -9.77
CA ILE A 41 -1.43 -3.28 -11.12
C ILE A 41 -0.81 -4.67 -11.26
N ILE A 42 0.02 -5.08 -10.30
CA ILE A 42 0.66 -6.41 -10.31
C ILE A 42 -0.41 -7.53 -10.27
N VAL A 43 -1.46 -7.33 -9.47
CA VAL A 43 -2.61 -8.23 -9.38
C VAL A 43 -3.40 -8.26 -10.70
N ALA A 44 -3.68 -7.09 -11.29
CA ALA A 44 -4.41 -6.98 -12.54
C ALA A 44 -3.66 -7.62 -13.73
N GLN A 45 -2.33 -7.63 -13.69
CA GLN A 45 -1.48 -8.34 -14.66
C GLN A 45 -1.48 -9.86 -14.47
N GLY A 46 -2.11 -10.37 -13.40
CA GLY A 46 -2.20 -11.81 -13.12
C GLY A 46 -0.87 -12.43 -12.68
N LEU A 47 0.11 -11.61 -12.26
CA LEU A 47 1.42 -12.10 -11.80
C LEU A 47 1.32 -12.81 -10.46
N ILE A 48 0.36 -12.42 -9.63
CA ILE A 48 0.10 -12.95 -8.30
C ILE A 48 -1.37 -12.74 -7.93
N SER A 49 -1.94 -13.59 -7.08
CA SER A 49 -3.29 -13.37 -6.57
C SER A 49 -3.33 -12.18 -5.62
N GLU A 50 -4.49 -11.51 -5.55
CA GLU A 50 -4.73 -10.36 -4.68
C GLU A 50 -4.37 -10.68 -3.23
N GLU A 51 -4.94 -11.76 -2.68
CA GLU A 51 -4.68 -12.19 -1.31
C GLU A 51 -3.17 -12.30 -1.00
N VAL A 52 -2.42 -12.97 -1.87
CA VAL A 52 -0.98 -13.15 -1.67
C VAL A 52 -0.24 -11.82 -1.81
N ALA A 53 -0.62 -10.95 -2.76
CA ALA A 53 0.01 -9.64 -2.93
C ALA A 53 -0.12 -8.78 -1.66
N PHE A 54 -1.34 -8.69 -1.13
CA PHE A 54 -1.64 -7.89 0.05
C PHE A 54 -1.00 -8.46 1.32
N GLU A 55 -0.92 -9.79 1.47
CA GLU A 55 -0.17 -10.40 2.57
C GLU A 55 1.33 -10.11 2.49
N ARG A 56 1.94 -10.20 1.30
CA ARG A 56 3.38 -9.94 1.13
C ARG A 56 3.74 -8.49 1.46
N VAL A 57 2.86 -7.54 1.16
CA VAL A 57 3.08 -6.13 1.46
C VAL A 57 3.04 -5.84 2.98
N LYS A 58 2.34 -6.65 3.78
CA LYS A 58 2.41 -6.52 5.24
C LYS A 58 3.78 -6.89 5.81
N LEU A 59 4.59 -7.65 5.06
CA LEU A 59 5.88 -8.19 5.52
C LEU A 59 7.09 -7.31 5.16
N ILE A 60 6.95 -6.32 4.28
CA ILE A 60 8.09 -5.53 3.78
C ILE A 60 8.59 -4.47 4.78
N GLY A 61 7.79 -4.15 5.81
CA GLY A 61 8.12 -3.14 6.81
C GLY A 61 7.98 -1.70 6.31
N ASP A 62 7.96 -0.75 7.25
CA ASP A 62 7.60 0.66 6.98
C ASP A 62 8.59 1.37 6.04
N ASP A 63 9.89 1.22 6.29
CA ASP A 63 10.94 1.84 5.48
C ASP A 63 10.86 1.42 4.02
N LYS A 64 10.63 0.11 3.78
CA LYS A 64 10.53 -0.42 2.42
C LYS A 64 9.22 -0.04 1.75
N ALA A 65 8.11 -0.02 2.51
CA ALA A 65 6.82 0.45 2.01
C ALA A 65 6.92 1.92 1.55
N LYS A 66 7.58 2.77 2.35
CA LYS A 66 7.85 4.16 1.99
C LYS A 66 8.74 4.28 0.75
N GLU A 67 9.84 3.52 0.69
CA GLU A 67 10.74 3.52 -0.46
C GLU A 67 10.01 3.16 -1.76
N LEU A 68 9.20 2.08 -1.74
CA LEU A 68 8.44 1.64 -2.90
C LEU A 68 7.35 2.63 -3.30
N ASN A 69 6.63 3.19 -2.31
CA ASN A 69 5.62 4.22 -2.55
C ASN A 69 6.23 5.46 -3.23
N ASP A 70 7.32 5.97 -2.69
CA ASP A 70 8.01 7.16 -3.22
C ASP A 70 8.62 6.88 -4.61
N GLY A 71 9.16 5.68 -4.81
CA GLY A 71 9.71 5.23 -6.08
C GLY A 71 8.63 5.12 -7.17
N TRP A 72 7.49 4.49 -6.86
CA TRP A 72 6.37 4.37 -7.80
C TRP A 72 5.81 5.75 -8.17
N LYS A 73 5.58 6.62 -7.17
CA LYS A 73 5.16 8.00 -7.40
C LYS A 73 6.10 8.74 -8.36
N ALA A 74 7.41 8.64 -8.14
CA ALA A 74 8.39 9.29 -9.00
C ALA A 74 8.38 8.73 -10.44
N LEU A 75 8.10 7.44 -10.60
CA LEU A 75 7.97 6.81 -11.91
C LEU A 75 6.72 7.32 -12.64
N CYS A 76 5.55 7.32 -11.98
CA CYS A 76 4.30 7.83 -12.57
C CYS A 76 4.44 9.28 -13.04
N LEU A 77 5.10 10.13 -12.24
CA LEU A 77 5.33 11.53 -12.63
C LEU A 77 6.23 11.65 -13.86
N LYS A 78 7.29 10.84 -13.97
CA LYS A 78 8.16 10.83 -15.16
C LYS A 78 7.43 10.32 -16.39
N GLU A 79 6.60 9.30 -16.24
CA GLU A 79 5.79 8.77 -17.34
C GLU A 79 4.78 9.80 -17.84
N GLN A 80 4.11 10.51 -16.93
CA GLN A 80 3.22 11.61 -17.27
C GLN A 80 3.94 12.74 -18.01
N ASP A 81 5.11 13.15 -17.52
CA ASP A 81 5.91 14.20 -18.16
C ASP A 81 6.33 13.81 -19.58
N LEU A 82 6.80 12.57 -19.76
CA LEU A 82 7.15 12.04 -21.07
C LEU A 82 5.93 11.99 -22.01
N GLY A 83 4.76 11.59 -21.50
CA GLY A 83 3.50 11.61 -22.22
C GLY A 83 3.13 13.01 -22.70
N ASN A 84 3.28 14.02 -21.83
CA ASN A 84 3.04 15.42 -22.18
C ASN A 84 3.98 15.90 -23.28
N GLN A 85 5.29 15.61 -23.17
CA GLN A 85 6.27 15.96 -24.20
C GLN A 85 5.92 15.31 -25.56
N MET A 86 5.46 14.06 -25.56
CA MET A 86 5.03 13.37 -26.78
C MET A 86 3.79 14.04 -27.41
N LEU A 87 2.82 14.45 -26.58
CA LEU A 87 1.63 15.17 -27.06
C LEU A 87 1.99 16.53 -27.65
N GLU A 88 2.89 17.28 -27.00
CA GLU A 88 3.38 18.57 -27.53
C GLU A 88 4.08 18.40 -28.88
N LEU A 89 4.89 17.36 -29.04
CA LEU A 89 5.55 17.03 -30.31
C LEU A 89 4.53 16.72 -31.42
N LEU A 90 3.49 15.93 -31.12
CA LEU A 90 2.43 15.62 -32.07
C LEU A 90 1.67 16.89 -32.50
N LEU A 91 1.36 17.79 -31.56
CA LEU A 91 0.72 19.07 -31.85
C LEU A 91 1.60 20.00 -32.70
N ALA A 92 2.90 20.07 -32.41
CA ALA A 92 3.84 20.84 -33.21
C ALA A 92 3.94 20.31 -34.66
N SER A 93 3.98 18.99 -34.84
CA SER A 93 4.09 18.35 -36.15
C SER A 93 2.83 18.50 -37.03
N SER A 94 1.65 18.56 -36.40
CA SER A 94 0.37 18.81 -37.11
C SER A 94 0.16 20.27 -37.51
N SER A 95 0.90 21.21 -36.89
CA SER A 95 0.82 22.64 -37.20
C SER A 95 1.67 23.05 -38.41
N THR A 96 2.63 22.22 -38.82
CA THR A 96 3.51 22.47 -39.98
C THR A 96 2.92 22.01 -41.32
N THR A 97 1.79 21.32 -41.31
CA THR A 97 1.08 20.89 -42.53
C THR A 97 0.05 21.96 -42.92
N LYS A 98 0.50 23.09 -43.46
CA LYS A 98 -0.37 23.99 -44.24
C LYS A 98 -0.39 23.50 -45.70
N PRO A 99 -1.57 23.52 -46.38
CA PRO A 99 -1.70 23.08 -47.78
C PRO A 99 -0.89 23.92 -48.76
#